data_AF-A0A7V8IY14-F1
#
_entry.id   AF-A0A7V8IY14-F1
#
_cell.length_a   1.000
_cell.length_b   1.000
_cell.length_c   1.000
_cell.angle_alpha   90.00
_cell.angle_beta   90.00
_cell.angle_gamma   90.00
#
_symmetry.space_group_name_H-M   'P 1'
#
loop_
_entity.id
_entity.type
_entity.pdbx_description
1 polymer ?
#
loop_
_entity_poly.entity_id
_entity_poly.type
_entity_poly.pdbx_seq_one_letter_code
_entity_poly.pdbx_strand_id
1 'polypeptide(L)'
;MHLLLPIAEITPAAPGPEELVLRLLLQLAVILAASRMVTWLARRFLGQTDVSGEILAGLMLGPSFLGAMSPGLMGQLFHPATRDIFAGIAEVGLVLLLFQIGLEFEFKEHLGRDRRPVLAIALAGLALPFAAGYLVAPWFWGQLAEPRPSLEGFRLFFAVALSITALPVLGRIYMELGLSHTRTAALTVGAAAINDAAGWLILGAVAVVVRGDA
;
A
#
# COMPACT_ATOMS: atom_id res chain seq x y z
N MET A 1 -51.76 26.73 22.71
CA MET A 1 -50.41 27.19 23.07
C MET A 1 -49.69 26.07 23.82
N HIS A 2 -49.40 24.97 23.13
CA HIS A 2 -48.60 23.86 23.66
C HIS A 2 -47.23 23.92 22.99
N LEU A 3 -46.23 24.21 23.81
CA LEU A 3 -44.81 24.32 23.47
C LEU A 3 -44.31 22.94 23.00
N LEU A 4 -44.14 22.75 21.70
CA LEU A 4 -43.32 21.65 21.19
C LEU A 4 -41.86 22.10 21.31
N LEU A 5 -41.16 21.58 22.33
CA LEU A 5 -39.71 21.71 22.41
C LEU A 5 -39.10 21.03 21.18
N PRO A 6 -38.12 21.64 20.50
CA PRO A 6 -37.37 20.97 19.45
C PRO A 6 -36.63 19.80 20.09
N ILE A 7 -36.92 18.59 19.63
CA ILE A 7 -36.13 17.40 19.93
C ILE A 7 -34.73 17.71 19.41
N ALA A 8 -33.80 18.03 20.32
CA ALA A 8 -32.40 18.13 19.98
C ALA A 8 -32.03 16.80 19.30
N GLU A 9 -31.60 16.86 18.05
CA GLU A 9 -30.95 15.74 17.39
C GLU A 9 -29.81 15.30 18.31
N ILE A 10 -29.97 14.15 18.97
CA ILE A 10 -28.89 13.50 19.70
C ILE A 10 -27.93 13.04 18.62
N THR A 11 -27.01 13.92 18.21
CA THR A 11 -25.79 13.50 17.53
C THR A 11 -25.18 12.40 18.39
N PRO A 12 -24.96 11.18 17.87
CA PRO A 12 -24.40 10.11 18.67
C PRO A 12 -23.09 10.61 19.28
N ALA A 13 -22.97 10.52 20.60
CA ALA A 13 -21.73 10.86 21.29
C ALA A 13 -20.58 10.07 20.64
N ALA A 14 -19.41 10.70 20.50
CA ALA A 14 -18.23 10.00 20.03
C ALA A 14 -18.04 8.71 20.88
N PRO A 15 -17.74 7.57 20.23
CA PRO A 15 -17.62 6.29 20.93
C PRO A 15 -16.62 6.43 22.09
N GLY A 16 -16.98 5.86 23.24
CA GLY A 16 -16.11 5.90 24.40
C GLY A 16 -14.76 5.19 24.13
N PRO A 17 -13.70 5.50 24.89
CA PRO A 17 -12.39 4.87 24.71
C PRO A 17 -12.44 3.33 24.73
N GLU A 18 -13.28 2.76 25.60
CA GLU A 18 -13.46 1.31 25.75
C GLU A 18 -14.06 0.68 24.49
N GLU A 19 -15.01 1.37 23.87
CA GLU A 19 -15.65 0.94 22.63
C GLU A 19 -14.67 1.01 21.46
N LEU A 20 -13.85 2.06 21.39
CA LEU A 20 -12.78 2.19 20.39
C LEU A 20 -11.76 1.05 20.52
N VAL A 21 -11.33 0.73 21.74
CA VAL A 21 -10.41 -0.37 22.01
C VAL A 21 -11.02 -1.71 21.60
N LEU A 22 -12.29 -1.98 21.97
CA LEU A 22 -12.98 -3.21 21.59
C LEU A 22 -13.07 -3.35 20.06
N ARG A 23 -13.47 -2.28 19.36
CA ARG A 23 -13.56 -2.25 17.89
C ARG A 23 -12.19 -2.51 17.25
N LEU A 24 -11.14 -1.89 17.77
CA LEU A 24 -9.77 -2.07 17.27
C LEU A 24 -9.28 -3.51 17.48
N LEU A 25 -9.49 -4.09 18.67
CA LEU A 25 -9.11 -5.48 18.95
C LEU A 25 -9.88 -6.46 18.07
N LEU A 26 -11.17 -6.22 17.84
CA LEU A 26 -11.97 -7.03 16.92
C LEU A 26 -11.44 -6.94 15.48
N GLN A 27 -11.12 -5.73 15.00
CA GLN A 27 -10.51 -5.52 13.68
C GLN A 27 -9.20 -6.29 13.54
N LEU A 28 -8.29 -6.14 14.50
CA LEU A 28 -7.01 -6.84 14.50
C LEU A 28 -7.20 -8.35 14.54
N ALA A 29 -8.12 -8.87 15.36
CA ALA A 29 -8.43 -10.29 15.43
C ALA A 29 -8.93 -10.82 14.08
N VAL A 30 -9.85 -10.11 13.42
CA VAL A 30 -10.39 -10.48 12.10
C VAL A 30 -9.30 -10.44 11.03
N ILE A 31 -8.50 -9.37 10.98
CA ILE A 31 -7.39 -9.23 10.03
C ILE A 31 -6.39 -10.37 10.22
N LEU A 32 -5.94 -10.63 11.45
CA LEU A 32 -4.96 -11.68 11.73
C LEU A 32 -5.51 -13.07 11.41
N ALA A 33 -6.77 -13.35 11.75
CA ALA A 33 -7.41 -14.63 11.45
C ALA A 33 -7.54 -14.84 9.93
N ALA A 34 -8.05 -13.84 9.21
CA ALA A 34 -8.20 -13.89 7.77
C ALA A 34 -6.85 -14.02 7.06
N SER A 35 -5.86 -13.20 7.43
CA SER A 35 -4.50 -13.26 6.89
C SER A 35 -3.89 -14.64 7.12
N ARG A 36 -3.97 -15.20 8.33
CA ARG A 36 -3.45 -16.55 8.60
C ARG A 36 -4.14 -17.63 7.76
N MET A 37 -5.45 -17.54 7.61
CA MET A 37 -6.23 -18.51 6.83
C MET A 37 -5.89 -18.44 5.33
N VAL A 38 -5.89 -17.24 4.74
CA VAL A 38 -5.61 -17.03 3.32
C VAL A 38 -4.16 -17.35 3.00
N THR A 39 -3.21 -16.93 3.85
CA THR A 39 -1.80 -17.27 3.69
C THR A 39 -1.56 -18.77 3.78
N TRP A 40 -2.18 -19.45 4.75
CA TRP A 40 -2.09 -20.91 4.83
C TRP A 40 -2.61 -21.59 3.55
N LEU A 41 -3.75 -21.12 3.03
CA LEU A 41 -4.34 -21.64 1.80
C LEU A 41 -3.43 -21.38 0.59
N ALA A 42 -2.97 -20.14 0.41
CA ALA A 42 -2.10 -19.74 -0.68
C ALA A 42 -0.78 -20.51 -0.67
N ARG A 43 -0.18 -20.69 0.51
CA ARG A 43 1.04 -21.49 0.67
C ARG A 43 0.77 -22.97 0.36
N ARG A 44 -0.29 -23.56 0.92
CA ARG A 44 -0.57 -25.00 0.82
C ARG A 44 -0.97 -25.46 -0.58
N PHE A 45 -1.73 -24.64 -1.31
CA PHE A 45 -2.33 -25.02 -2.59
C PHE A 45 -1.68 -24.34 -3.80
N LEU A 46 -1.08 -23.15 -3.63
CA LEU A 46 -0.54 -22.35 -4.74
C LEU A 46 0.98 -22.14 -4.65
N GLY A 47 1.63 -22.53 -3.56
CA GLY A 47 3.07 -22.34 -3.36
C GLY A 47 3.51 -20.87 -3.29
N GLN A 48 2.59 -19.98 -2.91
CA GLN A 48 2.86 -18.54 -2.79
C GLN A 48 3.56 -18.19 -1.47
N THR A 49 4.24 -17.04 -1.46
CA THR A 49 4.83 -16.44 -0.25
C THR A 49 3.75 -15.94 0.72
N ASP A 50 4.12 -15.75 1.99
CA ASP A 50 3.15 -15.29 2.99
C ASP A 50 2.70 -13.88 2.73
N VAL A 51 3.61 -13.00 2.28
CA VAL A 51 3.28 -11.62 1.88
C VAL A 51 2.16 -11.60 0.85
N SER A 52 2.22 -12.48 -0.15
CA SER A 52 1.22 -12.55 -1.22
C SER A 52 -0.15 -12.96 -0.67
N GLY A 53 -0.19 -13.91 0.27
CA GLY A 53 -1.41 -14.32 0.97
C GLY A 53 -2.01 -13.22 1.84
N GLU A 54 -1.18 -12.43 2.52
CA GLU A 54 -1.63 -11.30 3.34
C GLU A 54 -2.18 -10.15 2.50
N ILE A 55 -1.54 -9.83 1.37
CA ILE A 55 -2.06 -8.85 0.40
C ILE A 55 -3.42 -9.30 -0.12
N LEU A 56 -3.57 -10.58 -0.46
CA LEU A 56 -4.84 -11.14 -0.90
C LEU A 56 -5.91 -11.07 0.21
N ALA A 57 -5.55 -11.39 1.45
CA ALA A 57 -6.47 -11.26 2.59
C ALA A 57 -6.94 -9.81 2.78
N GLY A 58 -6.03 -8.84 2.66
CA GLY A 58 -6.35 -7.42 2.68
C GLY A 58 -7.30 -7.02 1.55
N LEU A 59 -7.08 -7.51 0.33
CA LEU A 59 -7.97 -7.29 -0.80
C LEU A 59 -9.36 -7.89 -0.56
N MET A 60 -9.42 -9.08 0.03
CA MET A 60 -10.68 -9.76 0.38
C MET A 60 -11.46 -9.02 1.47
N LEU A 61 -10.79 -8.54 2.51
CA LEU A 61 -11.40 -7.76 3.60
C LEU A 61 -11.71 -6.30 3.21
N GLY A 62 -11.09 -5.82 2.14
CA GLY A 62 -11.23 -4.46 1.64
C GLY A 62 -12.52 -4.19 0.86
N PRO A 63 -12.67 -2.97 0.34
CA PRO A 63 -13.86 -2.56 -0.39
C PRO A 63 -14.05 -3.34 -1.70
N SER A 64 -12.96 -3.84 -2.30
CA SER A 64 -12.97 -4.55 -3.57
C SER A 64 -13.73 -5.87 -3.54
N PHE A 65 -13.82 -6.54 -2.38
CA PHE A 65 -14.51 -7.81 -2.24
C PHE A 65 -15.56 -7.75 -1.13
N LEU A 66 -15.17 -7.59 0.14
CA LEU A 66 -16.11 -7.51 1.24
C LEU A 66 -17.04 -6.31 1.11
N GLY A 67 -16.52 -5.15 0.72
CA GLY A 67 -17.35 -3.95 0.49
C GLY A 67 -18.32 -4.11 -0.68
N ALA A 68 -17.92 -4.82 -1.75
CA ALA A 68 -18.79 -5.11 -2.88
C ALA A 68 -19.89 -6.14 -2.52
N MET A 69 -19.57 -7.13 -1.68
CA MET A 69 -20.51 -8.19 -1.31
C MET A 69 -21.43 -7.81 -0.14
N SER A 70 -20.90 -7.12 0.87
CA SER A 70 -21.63 -6.73 2.08
C SER A 70 -21.10 -5.41 2.66
N PRO A 71 -21.54 -4.26 2.10
CA PRO A 71 -21.14 -2.94 2.59
C PRO A 71 -21.46 -2.73 4.08
N GLY A 72 -22.59 -3.27 4.54
CA GLY A 72 -23.02 -3.16 5.94
C GLY A 72 -22.08 -3.89 6.91
N LEU A 73 -21.65 -5.11 6.56
CA LEU A 73 -20.69 -5.85 7.38
C LEU A 73 -19.32 -5.16 7.39
N MET A 74 -18.88 -4.64 6.23
CA MET A 74 -17.63 -3.89 6.15
C MET A 74 -17.67 -2.63 7.03
N GLY A 75 -18.77 -1.87 7.02
CA GLY A 75 -18.92 -0.66 7.85
C GLY A 75 -18.98 -0.95 9.36
N GLN A 76 -19.51 -2.12 9.74
CA GLN A 76 -19.51 -2.57 11.14
C GLN A 76 -18.11 -3.00 11.60
N LEU A 77 -17.40 -3.78 10.77
CA LEU A 77 -16.07 -4.27 11.08
C LEU A 77 -15.04 -3.14 11.02
N PHE A 78 -15.02 -2.35 9.95
CA PHE A 78 -14.06 -1.27 9.69
C PHE A 78 -14.67 0.11 9.91
N HIS A 79 -15.07 0.37 11.16
CA HIS A 79 -15.70 1.63 11.53
C HIS A 79 -14.74 2.83 11.35
N PRO A 80 -15.18 3.97 10.77
CA PRO A 80 -14.32 5.13 10.52
C PRO A 80 -13.60 5.68 11.76
N ALA A 81 -14.21 5.54 12.94
CA ALA A 81 -13.64 6.02 14.20
C ALA A 81 -12.30 5.37 14.59
N THR A 82 -11.95 4.20 14.05
CA THR A 82 -10.64 3.55 14.32
C THR A 82 -9.64 3.73 13.18
N ARG A 83 -10.02 4.39 12.08
CA ARG A 83 -9.20 4.50 10.85
C ARG A 83 -7.83 5.11 11.11
N ASP A 84 -7.78 6.24 11.81
CA ASP A 84 -6.52 6.96 12.05
C ASP A 84 -5.62 6.22 13.04
N ILE A 85 -6.22 5.57 14.04
CA ILE A 85 -5.49 4.70 14.99
C ILE A 85 -4.87 3.53 14.24
N PHE A 86 -5.64 2.88 13.37
CA PHE A 86 -5.17 1.77 12.56
C PHE A 86 -4.07 2.19 11.59
N ALA A 87 -4.21 3.36 10.95
CA ALA A 87 -3.17 3.92 10.09
C ALA A 87 -1.87 4.18 10.86
N GLY A 88 -1.94 4.75 12.06
CA GLY A 88 -0.77 4.94 12.92
C GLY A 88 -0.09 3.62 13.30
N ILE A 89 -0.85 2.58 13.63
CA ILE A 89 -0.30 1.23 13.91
C ILE A 89 0.36 0.64 12.66
N ALA A 90 -0.25 0.81 11.49
CA ALA A 90 0.29 0.31 10.22
C ALA A 90 1.61 1.00 9.86
N GLU A 91 1.73 2.31 10.05
CA GLU A 91 2.97 3.08 9.87
C GLU A 91 4.08 2.57 10.80
N VAL A 92 3.78 2.33 12.07
CA VAL A 92 4.75 1.74 13.00
C VAL A 92 5.17 0.34 12.53
N GLY A 93 4.23 -0.51 12.11
CA GLY A 93 4.52 -1.83 11.56
C GLY A 93 5.41 -1.76 10.32
N LEU A 94 5.17 -0.79 9.43
CA LEU A 94 5.97 -0.56 8.23
C LEU A 94 7.40 -0.14 8.57
N VAL A 95 7.57 0.78 9.53
CA VAL A 95 8.90 1.21 9.99
C VAL A 95 9.68 0.04 10.59
N LEU A 96 9.03 -0.78 11.42
CA LEU A 96 9.64 -1.98 12.00
C LEU A 96 10.04 -2.99 10.92
N LEU A 97 9.19 -3.19 9.90
CA LEU A 97 9.49 -4.06 8.77
C LEU A 97 10.70 -3.54 7.97
N LEU A 98 10.74 -2.26 7.67
CA LEU A 98 11.86 -1.63 6.96
C LEU A 98 13.16 -1.72 7.76
N PHE A 99 13.08 -1.56 9.08
CA PHE A 99 14.22 -1.75 9.97
C PHE A 99 14.72 -3.20 9.94
N GLN A 100 13.82 -4.18 10.00
CA GLN A 100 14.17 -5.60 9.89
C GLN A 100 14.86 -5.92 8.56
N ILE A 101 14.35 -5.39 7.44
CA ILE A 101 14.99 -5.53 6.13
C ILE A 101 16.38 -4.88 6.12
N GLY A 102 16.54 -3.71 6.75
CA GLY A 102 17.84 -3.06 6.85
C GLY A 102 18.88 -3.88 7.64
N LEU A 103 18.45 -4.66 8.64
CA LEU A 103 19.32 -5.51 9.44
C LEU A 103 19.68 -6.83 8.75
N GLU A 104 18.76 -7.39 7.98
CA GLU A 104 18.93 -8.69 7.33
C GLU A 104 19.83 -8.62 6.08
N PHE A 105 19.78 -7.53 5.33
CA PHE A 105 20.43 -7.45 4.03
C PHE A 105 21.88 -6.97 4.10
N GLU A 106 22.81 -7.82 3.65
CA GLU A 106 24.25 -7.56 3.63
C GLU A 106 24.69 -6.81 2.36
N PHE A 107 24.29 -5.54 2.24
CA PHE A 107 24.56 -4.73 1.04
C PHE A 107 26.06 -4.56 0.75
N LYS A 108 26.89 -4.37 1.78
CA LYS A 108 28.31 -4.02 1.62
C LYS A 108 29.14 -5.17 1.03
N GLU A 109 28.82 -6.40 1.40
CA GLU A 109 29.55 -7.59 0.96
C GLU A 109 29.22 -7.93 -0.50
N HIS A 110 27.95 -7.79 -0.89
CA HIS A 110 27.46 -8.26 -2.18
C HIS A 110 27.47 -7.20 -3.31
N LEU A 111 27.40 -5.90 -3.00
CA LEU A 111 27.49 -4.85 -4.02
C LEU A 111 28.93 -4.54 -4.44
N GLY A 112 29.93 -4.90 -3.63
CA GLY A 112 31.32 -4.54 -3.89
C GLY A 112 31.52 -3.03 -4.10
N ARG A 113 32.48 -2.64 -4.94
CA ARG A 113 32.74 -1.23 -5.30
C ARG A 113 31.93 -0.74 -6.50
N ASP A 114 31.40 -1.63 -7.33
CA ASP A 114 30.73 -1.25 -8.57
C ASP A 114 29.21 -1.09 -8.39
N ARG A 115 28.76 0.17 -8.34
CA ARG A 115 27.35 0.54 -8.17
C ARG A 115 26.57 0.65 -9.48
N ARG A 116 27.24 0.50 -10.63
CA ARG A 116 26.61 0.65 -11.95
C ARG A 116 25.43 -0.28 -12.18
N PRO A 117 25.47 -1.57 -11.79
CA PRO A 117 24.32 -2.47 -12.02
C PRO A 117 23.07 -2.02 -11.26
N VAL A 118 23.23 -1.58 -10.01
CA VAL A 118 22.12 -1.09 -9.17
C VAL A 118 21.46 0.12 -9.81
N LEU A 119 22.27 1.09 -10.27
CA LEU A 119 21.76 2.29 -10.94
C LEU A 119 21.09 1.95 -12.27
N ALA A 120 21.66 1.03 -13.06
CA ALA A 120 21.06 0.59 -14.31
C ALA A 120 19.70 -0.08 -14.10
N ILE A 121 19.57 -0.95 -13.09
CA ILE A 121 18.30 -1.60 -12.72
C ILE A 121 17.29 -0.56 -12.24
N ALA A 122 17.71 0.37 -11.37
CA ALA A 122 16.85 1.44 -10.87
C ALA A 122 16.30 2.30 -12.01
N LEU A 123 17.19 2.81 -12.87
CA LEU A 123 16.81 3.65 -14.02
C LEU A 123 15.93 2.91 -15.03
N ALA A 124 16.28 1.67 -15.40
CA ALA A 124 15.47 0.90 -16.32
C ALA A 124 14.09 0.56 -15.72
N GLY A 125 14.07 0.15 -14.45
CA GLY A 125 12.86 -0.19 -13.70
C GLY A 125 11.96 1.00 -13.40
N LEU A 126 12.48 2.23 -13.49
CA LEU A 126 11.68 3.46 -13.37
C LEU A 126 11.26 3.97 -14.75
N ALA A 127 12.21 4.17 -15.67
CA ALA A 127 11.98 4.84 -16.94
C ALA A 127 11.08 4.04 -17.90
N LEU A 128 11.25 2.72 -17.98
CA LEU A 128 10.45 1.88 -18.88
C LEU A 128 8.97 1.84 -18.49
N PRO A 129 8.58 1.47 -17.25
CA PRO A 129 7.17 1.53 -16.86
C PRO A 129 6.62 2.95 -16.85
N PHE A 130 7.44 3.97 -16.60
CA PHE A 130 6.97 5.36 -16.65
C PHE A 130 6.56 5.74 -18.06
N ALA A 131 7.43 5.49 -19.04
CA ALA A 131 7.13 5.75 -20.44
C ALA A 131 5.90 4.94 -20.89
N ALA A 132 5.83 3.64 -20.55
CA ALA A 132 4.69 2.80 -20.89
C ALA A 132 3.38 3.34 -20.27
N GLY A 133 3.41 3.70 -18.98
CA GLY A 133 2.25 4.27 -18.30
C GLY A 133 1.81 5.60 -18.90
N TYR A 134 2.74 6.50 -19.20
CA TYR A 134 2.43 7.78 -19.83
C TYR A 134 1.78 7.61 -21.21
N LEU A 135 2.26 6.65 -22.01
CA LEU A 135 1.74 6.36 -23.34
C LEU A 135 0.36 5.69 -23.32
N VAL A 136 0.11 4.76 -22.39
CA VAL A 136 -1.15 4.01 -22.31
C VAL A 136 -2.22 4.76 -21.51
N ALA A 137 -1.85 5.70 -20.65
CA ALA A 137 -2.77 6.46 -19.81
C ALA A 137 -3.99 7.07 -20.54
N PRO A 138 -3.90 7.63 -21.77
CA PRO A 138 -5.08 8.13 -22.49
C PRO A 138 -6.19 7.10 -22.70
N TRP A 139 -5.81 5.82 -22.89
CA TRP A 139 -6.76 4.72 -23.07
C TRP A 139 -7.58 4.48 -21.79
N PHE A 140 -6.91 4.47 -20.64
CA PHE A 140 -7.58 4.31 -19.35
C PHE A 140 -8.36 5.57 -18.95
N TRP A 141 -7.80 6.74 -19.24
CA TRP A 141 -8.48 8.01 -18.99
C TRP A 141 -9.84 8.09 -19.71
N GLY A 142 -9.91 7.60 -20.96
CA GLY A 142 -11.15 7.54 -21.72
C GLY A 142 -12.24 6.63 -21.13
N GLN A 143 -11.87 5.72 -20.21
CA GLN A 143 -12.80 4.80 -19.51
C GLN A 143 -13.26 5.32 -18.15
N LEU A 144 -12.66 6.41 -17.64
CA LEU A 144 -13.08 6.99 -16.38
C LEU A 144 -14.49 7.58 -16.47
N ALA A 145 -15.25 7.50 -15.38
CA ALA A 145 -16.50 8.23 -15.24
C ALA A 145 -16.24 9.74 -15.09
N GLU A 146 -17.19 10.56 -15.53
CA GLU A 146 -17.14 12.01 -15.30
C GLU A 146 -17.49 12.35 -13.84
N PRO A 147 -16.88 13.40 -13.24
CA PRO A 147 -15.89 14.31 -13.83
C PRO A 147 -14.49 13.70 -13.90
N ARG A 148 -13.81 13.86 -15.04
CA ARG A 148 -12.45 13.36 -15.25
C ARG A 148 -11.38 14.36 -14.80
N PRO A 149 -10.24 13.88 -14.26
CA PRO A 149 -9.07 14.73 -14.04
C PRO A 149 -8.49 15.22 -15.37
N SER A 150 -7.61 16.23 -15.34
CA SER A 150 -6.87 16.65 -16.53
C SER A 150 -6.09 15.46 -17.12
N LEU A 151 -6.04 15.37 -18.45
CA LEU A 151 -5.37 14.26 -19.12
C LEU A 151 -3.88 14.20 -18.75
N GLU A 152 -3.20 15.35 -18.69
CA GLU A 152 -1.79 15.41 -18.30
C GLU A 152 -1.58 15.01 -16.84
N GLY A 153 -2.45 15.47 -15.93
CA GLY A 153 -2.37 15.07 -14.52
C GLY A 153 -2.57 13.57 -14.36
N PHE A 154 -3.52 12.99 -15.08
CA PHE A 154 -3.72 11.53 -15.11
C PHE A 154 -2.52 10.80 -15.73
N ARG A 155 -1.98 11.26 -16.86
CA ARG A 155 -0.80 10.66 -17.51
C ARG A 155 0.38 10.58 -16.56
N LEU A 156 0.73 11.70 -15.93
CA LEU A 156 1.86 11.79 -15.01
C LEU A 156 1.63 10.92 -13.77
N PHE A 157 0.45 11.02 -13.14
CA PHE A 157 0.13 10.21 -11.96
C PHE A 157 0.16 8.71 -12.28
N PHE A 158 -0.45 8.31 -13.40
CA PHE A 158 -0.50 6.91 -13.83
C PHE A 158 0.89 6.36 -14.20
N ALA A 159 1.71 7.15 -14.89
CA ALA A 159 3.09 6.82 -15.19
C ALA A 159 3.92 6.59 -13.92
N VAL A 160 3.81 7.49 -12.93
CA VAL A 160 4.46 7.34 -11.63
C VAL A 160 3.98 6.09 -10.90
N ALA A 161 2.66 5.89 -10.84
CA ALA A 161 2.05 4.76 -10.15
C ALA A 161 2.52 3.41 -10.70
N LEU A 162 2.73 3.28 -12.01
CA LEU A 162 3.26 2.06 -12.63
C LEU A 162 4.77 1.86 -12.42
N SER A 163 5.51 2.89 -12.02
CA SER A 163 6.99 2.87 -11.97
C SER A 163 7.56 2.71 -10.57
N ILE A 164 6.75 2.95 -9.54
CA ILE A 164 7.18 2.80 -8.14
C ILE A 164 7.11 1.32 -7.76
N THR A 165 8.16 0.85 -7.08
CA THR A 165 8.25 -0.52 -6.55
C THR A 165 8.21 -0.50 -5.02
N ALA A 166 7.52 -1.46 -4.41
CA ALA A 166 7.40 -1.54 -2.96
C ALA A 166 8.60 -2.28 -2.36
N LEU A 167 9.60 -1.51 -1.89
CA LEU A 167 10.78 -2.05 -1.22
C LEU A 167 10.46 -2.98 -0.04
N PRO A 168 9.53 -2.67 0.89
CA PRO A 168 9.28 -3.55 2.04
C PRO A 168 8.77 -4.93 1.63
N VAL A 169 7.89 -4.98 0.62
CA VAL A 169 7.31 -6.24 0.11
C VAL A 169 8.41 -7.07 -0.56
N LEU A 170 9.22 -6.44 -1.43
CA LEU A 170 10.31 -7.12 -2.11
C LEU A 170 11.34 -7.69 -1.11
N GLY A 171 11.74 -6.91 -0.12
CA GLY A 171 12.67 -7.34 0.93
C GLY A 171 12.11 -8.54 1.69
N ARG A 172 10.85 -8.47 2.11
CA ARG A 172 10.20 -9.57 2.82
C ARG A 172 10.07 -10.85 1.99
N ILE A 173 9.81 -10.75 0.69
CA ILE A 173 9.80 -11.92 -0.22
C ILE A 173 11.17 -12.61 -0.24
N TYR A 174 12.27 -11.85 -0.38
CA TYR A 174 13.61 -12.45 -0.34
C TYR A 174 13.91 -13.11 1.00
N MET A 175 13.47 -12.54 2.13
CA MET A 175 13.61 -13.14 3.45
C MET A 175 12.82 -14.43 3.60
N GLU A 176 11.55 -14.44 3.19
CA GLU A 176 10.68 -15.62 3.26
C GLU A 176 11.18 -16.77 2.39
N LEU A 177 11.85 -16.45 1.28
CA LEU A 177 12.46 -17.44 0.39
C LEU A 177 13.88 -17.86 0.82
N GLY A 178 14.45 -17.27 1.87
CA GLY A 178 15.82 -17.55 2.32
C GLY A 178 16.90 -17.08 1.33
N LEU A 179 16.59 -16.04 0.56
CA LEU A 179 17.44 -15.51 -0.52
C LEU A 179 18.04 -14.13 -0.19
N SER A 180 17.86 -13.62 1.03
CA SER A 180 18.34 -12.31 1.51
C SER A 180 19.85 -12.11 1.31
N HIS A 181 20.64 -13.17 1.48
CA HIS A 181 22.10 -13.16 1.34
C HIS A 181 22.60 -13.22 -0.12
N THR A 182 21.71 -13.27 -1.12
CA THR A 182 22.15 -13.41 -2.50
C THR A 182 22.56 -12.07 -3.12
N ARG A 183 23.49 -12.10 -4.08
CA ARG A 183 23.83 -10.92 -4.87
C ARG A 183 22.61 -10.33 -5.59
N THR A 184 21.71 -11.17 -6.08
CA THR A 184 20.46 -10.74 -6.73
C THR A 184 19.57 -9.97 -5.77
N ALA A 185 19.40 -10.45 -4.53
CA ALA A 185 18.66 -9.75 -3.50
C ALA A 185 19.27 -8.38 -3.19
N ALA A 186 20.60 -8.31 -3.01
CA ALA A 186 21.29 -7.07 -2.72
C ALA A 186 21.16 -6.04 -3.86
N LEU A 187 21.31 -6.48 -5.12
CA LEU A 187 21.13 -5.61 -6.30
C LEU A 187 19.69 -5.11 -6.45
N THR A 188 18.70 -5.98 -6.24
CA THR A 188 17.28 -5.68 -6.46
C THR A 188 16.74 -4.77 -5.35
N VAL A 189 17.04 -5.08 -4.08
CA VAL A 189 16.65 -4.23 -2.94
C VAL A 189 17.40 -2.90 -2.95
N GLY A 190 18.69 -2.90 -3.32
CA GLY A 190 19.45 -1.67 -3.52
C GLY A 190 18.85 -0.77 -4.60
N ALA A 191 18.41 -1.34 -5.73
CA ALA A 191 17.76 -0.58 -6.79
C ALA A 191 16.38 -0.08 -6.35
N ALA A 192 15.61 -0.91 -5.65
CA ALA A 192 14.33 -0.51 -5.07
C ALA A 192 14.48 0.67 -4.09
N ALA A 193 15.56 0.73 -3.31
CA ALA A 193 15.81 1.84 -2.37
C ALA A 193 16.06 3.17 -3.10
N ILE A 194 16.81 3.12 -4.21
CA ILE A 194 17.00 4.30 -5.07
C ILE A 194 15.66 4.72 -5.68
N ASN A 195 14.86 3.76 -6.17
CA ASN A 195 13.57 4.04 -6.76
C ASN A 195 12.55 4.58 -5.76
N ASP A 196 12.58 4.15 -4.50
CA ASP A 196 11.70 4.67 -3.45
C ASP A 196 11.97 6.15 -3.19
N ALA A 197 13.25 6.53 -3.02
CA ALA A 197 13.66 7.92 -2.87
C ALA A 197 13.31 8.78 -4.10
N ALA A 198 13.59 8.27 -5.31
CA ALA A 198 13.23 8.94 -6.55
C ALA A 198 11.70 9.08 -6.71
N GLY A 199 10.95 8.06 -6.33
CA GLY A 199 9.50 8.01 -6.39
C GLY A 199 8.85 9.13 -5.56
N TRP A 200 9.33 9.37 -4.34
CA TRP A 200 8.86 10.48 -3.51
C TRP A 200 9.12 11.85 -4.16
N LEU A 201 10.29 12.05 -4.76
CA LEU A 201 10.62 13.31 -5.46
C LEU A 201 9.74 13.51 -6.70
N ILE A 202 9.55 12.47 -7.50
CA ILE A 202 8.72 12.54 -8.71
C ILE A 202 7.26 12.73 -8.35
N LEU A 203 6.73 12.00 -7.36
CA LEU A 203 5.36 12.15 -6.89
C LEU A 203 5.11 13.56 -6.35
N GLY A 204 6.06 14.12 -5.61
CA GLY A 204 6.01 15.51 -5.16
C GLY A 204 5.97 16.50 -6.33
N ALA A 205 6.84 16.32 -7.33
CA ALA A 205 6.84 17.16 -8.53
C ALA A 205 5.51 17.08 -9.31
N VAL A 206 4.99 15.88 -9.53
CA VAL A 206 3.69 15.67 -10.18
C VAL A 206 2.56 16.32 -9.38
N ALA A 207 2.56 16.21 -8.06
CA ALA A 207 1.56 16.83 -7.21
C ALA A 207 1.57 18.37 -7.34
N VAL A 208 2.74 19.00 -7.52
CA VAL A 208 2.83 20.44 -7.78
C VAL A 208 2.28 20.79 -9.17
N VAL A 209 2.64 20.04 -10.21
CA VAL A 209 2.13 20.28 -11.58
C VAL A 209 0.61 20.16 -11.63
N VAL A 210 0.05 19.08 -11.08
CA VAL A 210 -1.41 18.83 -11.07
C VAL A 210 -2.17 19.91 -10.31
N ARG A 211 -1.60 20.46 -9.22
CA ARG A 211 -2.22 21.55 -8.47
C ARG A 211 -2.05 22.92 -9.12
N GLY A 212 -1.00 23.11 -9.91
CA GLY A 212 -0.78 24.33 -10.69
C GLY A 212 -1.71 24.45 -11.90
N ASP A 213 -2.21 23.31 -12.40
CA ASP A 213 -3.14 23.23 -13.53
C ASP A 213 -4.64 23.27 -13.12
N ALA A 214 -4.95 23.34 -11.81
CA ALA A 214 -6.30 23.35 -11.25
C ALA A 214 -6.71 24.75 -10.75
#